data_AF-A0A4Y2IC78-F1
#
_entry.id   AF-A0A4Y2IC78-F1
#
_cell.length_a   1.000
_cell.length_b   1.000
_cell.length_c   1.000
_cell.angle_alpha   90.00
_cell.angle_beta   90.00
_cell.angle_gamma   90.00
#
_symmetry.space_group_name_H-M   'P 1'
#
loop_
_entity.id
_entity.type
_entity.pdbx_description
1 polymer ?
#
loop_
_entity_poly.entity_id
_entity_poly.type
_entity_poly.pdbx_seq_one_letter_code
_entity_poly.pdbx_strand_id
1 'polypeptide(L)'
;MLHLGDVQGLERFFDSVYQAVNRHINFDIVKCVLIASPGFVKDQFFEYMIQQAIKTDNKTILENKGLFVLVHASSGFKHSLKEVLSDPAISSKLADTKAAGEVKCLEQFYNMLMNEPNKAFYGPRHVLKANEAQAIDTLLISDKLFRCNDVAKRKMFVGLVDSVRENGGEVKLFSSLHPSGEQLDQLSGLAAILRFPMEELDEEENDSSGDEN
;
A
#
# COMPACT_ATOMS: atom_id res chain seq x y z
N MET A 1 40.55 -24.74 -5.58
CA MET A 1 41.24 -24.10 -4.44
C MET A 1 40.92 -22.61 -4.49
N LEU A 2 39.74 -22.21 -4.00
CA LEU A 2 39.31 -20.82 -3.94
C LEU A 2 40.23 -20.07 -2.96
N HIS A 3 40.79 -18.96 -3.40
CA HIS A 3 41.80 -18.21 -2.68
C HIS A 3 41.22 -17.61 -1.39
N LEU A 4 41.90 -17.85 -0.26
CA LEU A 4 41.53 -17.38 1.08
C LEU A 4 41.35 -15.84 1.17
N GLY A 5 41.94 -15.09 0.23
CA GLY A 5 41.81 -13.63 0.14
C GLY A 5 40.45 -13.13 -0.36
N ASP A 6 39.76 -13.90 -1.21
CA ASP A 6 38.45 -13.50 -1.75
C ASP A 6 37.35 -13.56 -0.67
N VAL A 7 37.49 -14.51 0.26
CA VAL A 7 36.54 -14.70 1.37
C VAL A 7 36.60 -13.53 2.37
N GLN A 8 37.81 -13.04 2.69
CA GLN A 8 37.98 -11.90 3.59
C GLN A 8 37.52 -10.58 2.97
N GLY A 9 37.69 -10.42 1.66
CA GLY A 9 37.17 -9.25 0.94
C GLY A 9 35.65 -9.20 0.93
N LEU A 10 35.00 -10.36 0.72
CA LEU A 10 33.55 -10.47 0.69
C LEU A 10 32.90 -10.20 2.06
N GLU A 11 33.48 -10.70 3.15
CA GLU A 11 32.99 -10.40 4.49
C GLU A 11 33.06 -8.91 4.82
N ARG A 12 34.17 -8.23 4.48
CA ARG A 12 34.29 -6.77 4.69
C ARG A 12 33.27 -5.98 3.87
N PHE A 13 32.99 -6.45 2.66
CA PHE A 13 31.94 -5.87 1.83
C PHE A 13 30.56 -6.04 2.47
N PHE A 14 30.22 -7.25 2.93
CA PHE A 14 28.95 -7.50 3.62
C PHE A 14 28.82 -6.69 4.90
N ASP A 15 29.89 -6.55 5.69
CA ASP A 15 29.88 -5.70 6.89
C ASP A 15 29.60 -4.22 6.54
N SER A 16 30.23 -3.72 5.47
CA SER A 16 29.99 -2.35 5.00
C SER A 16 28.54 -2.13 4.58
N VAL A 17 27.92 -3.09 3.87
CA VAL A 17 26.51 -3.02 3.46
C VAL A 17 25.59 -3.14 4.68
N TYR A 18 25.90 -4.03 5.62
CA TYR A 18 25.15 -4.19 6.88
C TYR A 18 25.11 -2.88 7.69
N GLN A 19 26.25 -2.22 7.84
CA GLN A 19 26.33 -0.92 8.51
C GLN A 19 25.53 0.16 7.77
N ALA A 20 25.56 0.17 6.43
CA ALA A 20 24.78 1.10 5.63
C ALA A 20 23.26 0.88 5.79
N VAL A 21 22.81 -0.37 5.83
CA VAL A 21 21.41 -0.74 6.11
C VAL A 21 20.97 -0.18 7.46
N ASN A 22 21.73 -0.45 8.52
CA ASN A 22 21.42 0.05 9.87
C ASN A 22 21.40 1.59 9.96
N ARG A 23 22.24 2.28 9.19
CA ARG A 23 22.38 3.73 9.26
C ARG A 23 21.31 4.48 8.46
N HIS A 24 20.90 3.92 7.33
CA HIS A 24 20.08 4.64 6.35
C HIS A 24 18.65 4.13 6.24
N ILE A 25 18.38 2.91 6.68
CA ILE A 25 17.05 2.32 6.59
C ILE A 25 16.34 2.46 7.93
N ASN A 26 15.27 3.27 7.94
CA ASN A 26 14.34 3.32 9.06
C ASN A 26 13.19 2.34 8.83
N PHE A 27 13.21 1.22 9.58
CA PHE A 27 12.25 0.13 9.47
C PHE A 27 10.82 0.51 9.91
N ASP A 28 10.64 1.60 10.65
CA ASP A 28 9.30 2.11 10.99
C ASP A 28 8.62 2.78 9.79
N ILE A 29 9.41 3.23 8.82
CA ILE A 29 8.93 3.95 7.62
C ILE A 29 8.92 3.03 6.39
N VAL A 30 9.93 2.16 6.26
CA VAL A 30 10.05 1.29 5.09
C VAL A 30 9.13 0.07 5.20
N LYS A 31 8.37 -0.19 4.14
CA LYS A 31 7.43 -1.33 4.08
C LYS A 31 8.07 -2.63 3.63
N CYS A 32 9.17 -2.53 2.88
CA CYS A 32 9.88 -3.66 2.29
C CYS A 32 11.31 -3.21 2.00
N VAL A 33 12.25 -4.12 2.16
CA VAL A 33 13.65 -3.93 1.75
C VAL A 33 13.99 -4.98 0.70
N LEU A 34 14.22 -4.53 -0.53
CA LEU A 34 14.62 -5.41 -1.63
C LEU A 34 16.13 -5.65 -1.58
N ILE A 35 16.53 -6.92 -1.56
CA ILE A 35 17.92 -7.34 -1.72
C ILE A 35 18.04 -8.02 -3.08
N ALA A 36 18.69 -7.36 -4.02
CA ALA A 36 18.79 -7.83 -5.39
C ALA A 36 20.24 -8.06 -5.81
N SER A 37 20.50 -9.21 -6.45
CA SER A 37 21.83 -9.52 -6.99
C SER A 37 21.75 -10.50 -8.17
N PRO A 38 22.75 -10.50 -9.06
CA PRO A 38 22.98 -11.64 -9.94
C PRO A 38 23.48 -12.85 -9.13
N GLY A 39 22.87 -14.02 -9.36
CA GLY A 39 23.23 -15.26 -8.67
C GLY A 39 22.88 -15.26 -7.17
N PHE A 40 23.75 -15.86 -6.35
CA PHE A 40 23.47 -16.23 -4.95
C PHE A 40 23.95 -15.20 -3.90
N VAL A 41 24.49 -14.06 -4.33
CA VAL A 41 25.08 -13.07 -3.41
C VAL A 41 24.03 -12.49 -2.45
N LYS A 42 22.79 -12.28 -2.91
CA LYS A 42 21.65 -11.86 -2.10
C LYS A 42 21.36 -12.81 -0.95
N ASP A 43 21.47 -14.12 -1.21
CA ASP A 43 21.14 -15.17 -0.25
C ASP A 43 22.26 -15.24 0.80
N GLN A 44 23.52 -15.21 0.36
CA GLN A 44 24.69 -15.15 1.24
C GLN A 44 24.73 -13.90 2.12
N PHE A 45 24.43 -12.73 1.54
CA PHE A 45 24.36 -11.48 2.29
C PHE A 45 23.21 -11.50 3.31
N PHE A 46 22.04 -12.02 2.93
CA PHE A 46 20.91 -12.12 3.85
C PHE A 46 21.23 -13.04 5.03
N GLU A 47 21.82 -14.21 4.79
CA GLU A 47 22.29 -15.10 5.85
C GLU A 47 23.32 -14.41 6.76
N TYR A 48 24.31 -13.74 6.18
CA TYR A 48 25.32 -12.98 6.92
C TYR A 48 24.67 -11.90 7.81
N MET A 49 23.76 -11.10 7.26
CA MET A 49 23.04 -10.05 7.97
C MET A 49 22.26 -10.60 9.16
N ILE A 50 21.55 -11.72 9.00
CA ILE A 50 20.81 -12.35 10.09
C ILE A 50 21.77 -12.90 11.15
N GLN A 51 22.87 -13.54 10.77
CA GLN A 51 23.87 -14.01 11.73
C GLN A 51 24.50 -12.86 12.52
N GLN A 52 24.82 -11.75 11.87
CA GLN A 52 25.36 -10.57 12.55
C GLN A 52 24.32 -9.91 13.47
N ALA A 53 23.06 -9.83 13.04
CA ALA A 53 21.98 -9.32 13.89
C ALA A 53 21.79 -10.16 15.16
N ILE A 54 21.91 -11.50 15.06
CA ILE A 54 21.88 -12.40 16.24
C ILE A 54 23.09 -12.15 17.15
N LYS A 55 24.30 -12.06 16.57
CA LYS A 55 25.54 -11.85 17.35
C LYS A 55 25.55 -10.51 18.10
N THR A 56 24.93 -9.48 17.52
CA THR A 56 24.90 -8.12 18.07
C THR A 56 23.62 -7.80 18.84
N ASP A 57 22.71 -8.76 18.99
CA ASP A 57 21.36 -8.60 19.58
C ASP A 57 20.56 -7.43 18.95
N ASN A 58 20.70 -7.25 17.64
CA ASN A 58 20.02 -6.18 16.90
C ASN A 58 18.56 -6.57 16.62
N LYS A 59 17.69 -6.27 17.58
CA LYS A 59 16.26 -6.56 17.52
C LYS A 59 15.56 -5.96 16.31
N THR A 60 15.97 -4.77 15.87
CA THR A 60 15.35 -4.09 14.73
C THR A 60 15.39 -4.94 13.46
N ILE A 61 16.53 -5.55 13.15
CA ILE A 61 16.64 -6.42 11.96
C ILE A 61 15.95 -7.77 12.18
N LEU A 62 16.01 -8.32 13.39
CA LEU A 62 15.41 -9.62 13.71
C LEU A 62 13.88 -9.59 13.66
N GLU A 63 13.26 -8.55 14.22
CA GLU A 63 11.80 -8.35 14.21
C GLU A 63 11.30 -8.04 12.79
N ASN A 64 12.09 -7.28 12.01
CA ASN A 64 11.75 -6.90 10.64
C ASN A 64 12.26 -7.86 9.57
N LYS A 65 12.69 -9.08 9.94
CA LYS A 65 13.20 -10.08 9.00
C LYS A 65 12.24 -10.37 7.85
N GLY A 66 10.93 -10.33 8.13
CA GLY A 66 9.87 -10.55 7.14
C GLY A 66 9.73 -9.46 6.08
N LEU A 67 10.31 -8.26 6.29
CA LEU A 67 10.27 -7.15 5.33
C LEU A 67 11.29 -7.30 4.20
N PHE A 68 12.29 -8.17 4.38
CA PHE A 68 13.34 -8.37 3.38
C PHE A 68 12.87 -9.33 2.29
N VAL A 69 12.97 -8.86 1.04
CA VAL A 69 12.57 -9.64 -0.14
C VAL A 69 13.79 -9.83 -1.03
N LEU A 70 14.14 -11.11 -1.25
CA LEU A 70 15.27 -11.49 -2.09
C LEU A 70 14.83 -11.55 -3.55
N VAL A 71 15.54 -10.85 -4.43
CA VAL A 71 15.18 -10.73 -5.85
C VAL A 71 16.36 -11.00 -6.77
N HIS A 72 16.11 -11.63 -7.91
CA HIS A 72 17.12 -11.76 -8.95
C HIS A 72 17.30 -10.44 -9.69
N ALA A 73 18.54 -9.99 -9.88
CA ALA A 73 18.87 -8.85 -10.74
C ALA A 73 19.93 -9.24 -11.78
N SER A 74 19.83 -8.69 -12.98
CA SER A 74 20.83 -8.86 -14.04
C SER A 74 22.21 -8.32 -13.66
N SER A 75 22.27 -7.26 -12.84
CA SER A 75 23.51 -6.63 -12.37
C SER A 75 23.33 -5.91 -11.03
N GLY A 76 24.43 -5.49 -10.41
CA GLY A 76 24.42 -4.68 -9.18
C GLY A 76 24.35 -3.15 -9.39
N PHE A 77 24.08 -2.70 -10.61
CA PHE A 77 24.04 -1.26 -10.94
C PHE A 77 22.63 -0.68 -10.90
N LYS A 78 22.52 0.65 -10.82
CA LYS A 78 21.25 1.39 -10.70
C LYS A 78 20.21 1.06 -11.77
N HIS A 79 20.62 0.64 -12.97
CA HIS A 79 19.68 0.32 -14.04
C HIS A 79 18.92 -0.99 -13.78
N SER A 80 19.54 -1.97 -13.13
CA SER A 80 18.89 -3.24 -12.77
C SER A 80 17.81 -3.07 -11.70
N LEU A 81 17.81 -1.95 -10.95
CA LEU A 81 16.72 -1.62 -10.05
C LEU A 81 15.41 -1.36 -10.80
N LYS A 82 15.46 -0.74 -12.00
CA LYS A 82 14.27 -0.53 -12.82
C LYS A 82 13.71 -1.86 -13.34
N GLU A 83 14.59 -2.75 -13.76
CA GLU A 83 14.24 -4.10 -14.21
C GLU A 83 13.54 -4.89 -13.10
N VAL A 84 14.13 -4.93 -11.91
CA VAL A 84 13.56 -5.60 -10.73
C VAL A 84 12.17 -5.07 -10.36
N LEU A 85 11.97 -3.75 -10.39
CA LEU A 85 10.69 -3.14 -10.08
C LEU A 85 9.63 -3.33 -11.19
N SER A 86 10.06 -3.62 -12.42
CA SER A 86 9.15 -3.92 -13.53
C SER A 86 8.66 -5.37 -13.56
N ASP A 87 9.26 -6.25 -12.75
CA ASP A 87 8.86 -7.65 -12.66
C ASP A 87 7.46 -7.76 -12.00
N PRO A 88 6.45 -8.30 -12.70
CA PRO A 88 5.09 -8.45 -12.18
C PRO A 88 5.04 -9.29 -10.89
N ALA A 89 5.93 -10.27 -10.72
CA ALA A 89 5.95 -11.10 -9.51
C ALA A 89 6.44 -10.32 -8.28
N ILE A 90 7.34 -9.35 -8.49
CA ILE A 90 7.83 -8.45 -7.44
C ILE A 90 6.82 -7.35 -7.18
N SER A 91 6.23 -6.80 -8.25
CA SER A 91 5.11 -5.85 -8.14
C SER A 91 3.94 -6.46 -7.37
N SER A 92 3.58 -7.73 -7.64
CA SER A 92 2.54 -8.46 -6.91
C SER A 92 2.91 -8.66 -5.45
N LYS A 93 4.15 -9.05 -5.11
CA LYS A 93 4.60 -9.20 -3.70
C LYS A 93 4.70 -7.87 -2.94
N LEU A 94 5.11 -6.81 -3.62
CA LEU A 94 5.13 -5.44 -3.08
C LEU A 94 3.71 -4.89 -2.93
N ALA A 95 2.81 -5.26 -3.84
CA ALA A 95 1.40 -4.98 -3.74
C ALA A 95 0.78 -5.75 -2.58
N ASP A 96 1.08 -7.05 -2.41
CA ASP A 96 0.58 -7.93 -1.34
C ASP A 96 0.84 -7.37 0.07
N THR A 97 1.97 -6.68 0.28
CA THR A 97 2.32 -6.06 1.57
C THR A 97 1.45 -4.84 1.92
N LYS A 98 0.91 -4.14 0.91
CA LYS A 98 -0.08 -3.04 1.07
C LYS A 98 -1.52 -3.56 0.95
N ALA A 99 -1.71 -4.59 0.13
CA ALA A 99 -2.96 -5.23 -0.20
C ALA A 99 -3.58 -5.93 1.00
N ALA A 100 -2.81 -6.56 1.88
CA ALA A 100 -3.40 -7.23 3.03
C ALA A 100 -4.27 -6.29 3.89
N GLY A 101 -3.84 -5.03 4.07
CA GLY A 101 -4.63 -4.01 4.75
C GLY A 101 -5.78 -3.47 3.91
N GLU A 102 -5.57 -3.25 2.62
CA GLU A 102 -6.57 -2.76 1.68
C GLU A 102 -7.69 -3.78 1.43
N VAL A 103 -7.34 -5.04 1.19
CA VAL A 103 -8.24 -6.19 1.03
C VAL A 103 -9.03 -6.40 2.32
N LYS A 104 -8.38 -6.42 3.49
CA LYS A 104 -9.09 -6.55 4.77
C LYS A 104 -10.07 -5.39 5.01
N CYS A 105 -9.68 -4.15 4.66
CA CYS A 105 -10.56 -2.99 4.77
C CYS A 105 -11.76 -3.10 3.81
N LEU A 106 -11.53 -3.59 2.59
CA LEU A 106 -12.59 -3.77 1.59
C LEU A 106 -13.53 -4.93 1.98
N GLU A 107 -13.01 -6.04 2.49
CA GLU A 107 -13.80 -7.13 3.08
C GLU A 107 -14.64 -6.64 4.26
N GLN A 108 -14.06 -5.81 5.14
CA GLN A 108 -14.78 -5.19 6.24
C GLN A 108 -15.93 -4.29 5.73
N PHE A 109 -15.69 -3.52 4.67
CA PHE A 109 -16.74 -2.73 4.03
C PHE A 109 -17.88 -3.62 3.50
N TYR A 110 -17.59 -4.69 2.77
CA TYR A 110 -18.62 -5.62 2.28
C TYR A 110 -19.38 -6.31 3.42
N ASN A 111 -18.68 -6.73 4.48
CA ASN A 111 -19.31 -7.32 5.65
C ASN A 111 -20.24 -6.32 6.35
N MET A 112 -19.86 -5.04 6.41
CA MET A 112 -20.71 -4.00 6.98
C MET A 112 -21.95 -3.77 6.09
N LEU A 113 -21.78 -3.72 4.77
CA LEU A 113 -22.88 -3.58 3.82
C LEU A 113 -23.91 -4.72 3.93
N MET A 114 -23.46 -5.95 4.19
CA MET A 114 -24.34 -7.11 4.34
C MET A 114 -25.05 -7.17 5.70
N ASN A 115 -24.40 -6.77 6.79
CA ASN A 115 -24.94 -6.92 8.15
C ASN A 115 -25.63 -5.64 8.66
N GLU A 116 -25.12 -4.47 8.31
CA GLU A 116 -25.54 -3.15 8.78
C GLU A 116 -25.46 -2.14 7.62
N PRO A 117 -26.39 -2.19 6.63
CA PRO A 117 -26.33 -1.34 5.43
C PRO A 117 -26.26 0.15 5.77
N ASN A 118 -26.93 0.56 6.85
CA ASN A 118 -26.95 1.93 7.37
C ASN A 118 -25.57 2.44 7.86
N LYS A 119 -24.54 1.59 7.92
CA LYS A 119 -23.16 1.95 8.29
C LYS A 119 -22.14 1.88 7.15
N ALA A 120 -22.54 1.53 5.94
CA ALA A 120 -21.62 1.39 4.82
C ALA A 120 -22.17 2.10 3.59
N PHE A 121 -21.58 3.24 3.23
CA PHE A 121 -22.02 4.05 2.10
C PHE A 121 -21.00 3.99 0.97
N TYR A 122 -21.48 3.93 -0.27
CA TYR A 122 -20.65 4.07 -1.48
C TYR A 122 -21.26 5.10 -2.43
N GLY A 123 -20.42 5.68 -3.28
CA GLY A 123 -20.83 6.72 -4.20
C GLY A 123 -20.54 8.15 -3.69
N PRO A 124 -20.25 9.10 -4.60
CA PRO A 124 -19.96 10.49 -4.22
C PRO A 124 -21.06 11.16 -3.39
N ARG A 125 -22.34 10.99 -3.76
CA ARG A 125 -23.48 11.64 -3.06
C ARG A 125 -23.59 11.17 -1.60
N HIS A 126 -23.56 9.86 -1.37
CA HIS A 126 -23.70 9.29 -0.03
C HIS A 126 -22.50 9.60 0.86
N VAL A 127 -21.28 9.48 0.33
CA VAL A 127 -20.05 9.73 1.08
C VAL A 127 -19.90 11.21 1.43
N LEU A 128 -20.29 12.15 0.55
CA LEU A 128 -20.26 13.58 0.87
C LEU A 128 -21.21 13.92 2.03
N LYS A 129 -22.42 13.38 2.03
CA LYS A 129 -23.37 13.57 3.15
C LYS A 129 -22.88 12.92 4.45
N ALA A 130 -22.25 11.75 4.36
CA ALA A 130 -21.59 11.13 5.51
C ALA A 130 -20.45 12.00 6.08
N ASN A 131 -19.73 12.71 5.22
CA ASN A 131 -18.70 13.65 5.65
C ASN A 131 -19.31 14.90 6.31
N GLU A 132 -20.41 15.44 5.78
CA GLU A 132 -21.15 16.56 6.38
C GLU A 132 -21.68 16.21 7.78
N ALA A 133 -22.15 14.98 7.97
CA ALA A 133 -22.57 14.45 9.26
C ALA A 133 -21.40 14.06 10.19
N GLN A 134 -20.14 14.19 9.73
CA GLN A 134 -18.93 13.74 10.42
C GLN A 134 -19.00 12.27 10.89
N ALA A 135 -19.71 11.45 10.11
CA ALA A 135 -20.00 10.05 10.45
C ALA A 135 -18.91 9.08 9.94
N ILE A 136 -18.00 9.54 9.09
CA ILE A 136 -17.01 8.68 8.43
C ILE A 136 -15.96 8.22 9.43
N ASP A 137 -15.84 6.90 9.59
CA ASP A 137 -14.74 6.29 10.33
C ASP A 137 -13.55 6.00 9.40
N THR A 138 -13.83 5.31 8.29
CA THR A 138 -12.82 4.94 7.30
C THR A 138 -13.30 5.28 5.90
N LEU A 139 -12.54 6.12 5.18
CA LEU A 139 -12.77 6.47 3.78
C LEU A 139 -11.90 5.58 2.87
N LEU A 140 -12.52 4.91 1.92
CA LEU A 140 -11.88 4.13 0.86
C LEU A 140 -11.97 4.93 -0.44
N ILE A 141 -10.83 5.27 -1.02
CA ILE A 141 -10.76 6.06 -2.27
C ILE A 141 -9.77 5.47 -3.26
N SER A 142 -10.19 5.37 -4.52
CA SER A 142 -9.34 4.93 -5.64
C SER A 142 -8.45 6.08 -6.14
N ASP A 143 -7.18 5.79 -6.42
CA ASP A 143 -6.21 6.76 -6.92
C ASP A 143 -6.56 7.30 -8.33
N LYS A 144 -7.39 6.57 -9.08
CA LYS A 144 -7.94 6.97 -10.38
C LYS A 144 -8.78 8.26 -10.28
N LEU A 145 -9.50 8.46 -9.17
CA LEU A 145 -10.34 9.64 -8.96
C LEU A 145 -9.52 10.93 -8.86
N PHE A 146 -8.26 10.85 -8.42
CA PHE A 146 -7.35 12.00 -8.40
C PHE A 146 -6.74 12.31 -9.77
N ARG A 147 -6.70 11.33 -10.69
CA ARG A 147 -6.13 11.50 -12.04
C ARG A 147 -7.14 12.01 -13.07
N CYS A 148 -8.40 12.24 -12.70
CA CYS A 148 -9.44 12.71 -13.61
C CYS A 148 -9.11 14.11 -14.19
N ASN A 149 -9.44 14.37 -15.46
CA ASN A 149 -9.16 15.64 -16.14
C ASN A 149 -9.99 16.82 -15.61
N ASP A 150 -11.07 16.52 -14.89
CA ASP A 150 -11.94 17.53 -14.29
C ASP A 150 -11.32 18.10 -13.00
N VAL A 151 -10.85 19.34 -13.11
CA VAL A 151 -10.20 20.07 -12.02
C VAL A 151 -11.17 20.30 -10.85
N ALA A 152 -12.47 20.46 -11.12
CA ALA A 152 -13.47 20.69 -10.08
C ALA A 152 -13.68 19.43 -9.23
N LYS A 153 -13.85 18.28 -9.87
CA LYS A 153 -13.97 16.98 -9.18
C LYS A 153 -12.72 16.63 -8.37
N ARG A 154 -11.53 16.89 -8.92
CA ARG A 154 -10.28 16.66 -8.18
C ARG A 154 -10.21 17.50 -6.91
N LYS A 155 -10.55 18.79 -6.98
CA LYS A 155 -10.60 19.68 -5.80
C LYS A 155 -11.60 19.19 -4.76
N MET A 156 -12.76 18.70 -5.19
CA MET A 156 -13.77 18.14 -4.30
C MET A 156 -13.25 16.92 -3.52
N PHE A 157 -12.63 15.95 -4.19
CA PHE A 157 -12.09 14.76 -3.52
C PHE A 157 -10.91 15.07 -2.60
N VAL A 158 -10.06 16.02 -2.98
CA VAL A 158 -8.98 16.50 -2.10
C VAL A 158 -9.57 17.13 -0.83
N GLY A 159 -10.57 18.01 -0.97
CA GLY A 159 -11.25 18.62 0.17
C GLY A 159 -11.98 17.60 1.06
N LEU A 160 -12.57 16.55 0.46
CA LEU A 160 -13.17 15.44 1.21
C LEU A 160 -12.13 14.69 2.04
N VAL A 161 -10.98 14.35 1.45
CA VAL A 161 -9.89 13.65 2.15
C VAL A 161 -9.34 14.48 3.30
N ASP A 162 -9.17 15.79 3.10
CA ASP A 162 -8.71 16.69 4.15
C ASP A 162 -9.74 16.80 5.28
N SER A 163 -11.03 16.98 4.95
CA SER A 163 -12.13 17.01 5.92
C SER A 163 -12.24 15.73 6.75
N VAL A 164 -12.12 14.55 6.13
CA VAL A 164 -12.17 13.28 6.87
C VAL A 164 -11.00 13.15 7.85
N ARG A 165 -9.79 13.58 7.45
CA ARG A 165 -8.62 13.59 8.32
C ARG A 165 -8.76 14.57 9.49
N GLU A 166 -9.30 15.76 9.25
CA GLU A 166 -9.57 16.76 10.29
C GLU A 166 -10.60 16.25 11.32
N ASN A 167 -11.58 15.48 10.86
CA ASN A 167 -12.60 14.84 11.70
C ASN A 167 -12.09 13.56 12.41
N GLY A 168 -10.80 13.25 12.25
CA GLY A 168 -10.15 12.09 12.86
C GLY A 168 -10.52 10.75 12.23
N GLY A 169 -11.07 10.74 11.02
CA GLY A 169 -11.33 9.53 10.23
C GLY A 169 -10.06 9.04 9.52
N GLU A 170 -9.99 7.74 9.27
CA GLU A 170 -8.89 7.12 8.55
C GLU A 170 -9.14 7.16 7.03
N VAL A 171 -8.13 7.52 6.23
CA VAL A 171 -8.22 7.52 4.77
C VAL A 171 -7.31 6.44 4.18
N LYS A 172 -7.90 5.52 3.43
CA LYS A 172 -7.22 4.43 2.71
C LYS A 172 -7.26 4.70 1.20
N LEU A 173 -6.08 4.90 0.62
CA LEU A 173 -5.91 5.10 -0.82
C LEU A 173 -5.61 3.76 -1.52
N PHE A 174 -6.54 3.33 -2.36
CA PHE A 174 -6.45 2.11 -3.16
C PHE A 174 -5.82 2.42 -4.52
N SER A 175 -4.92 1.54 -4.97
CA SER A 175 -4.33 1.62 -6.30
C SER A 175 -5.25 0.97 -7.32
N SER A 176 -5.61 1.67 -8.40
CA SER A 176 -6.40 1.11 -9.49
C SER A 176 -5.70 -0.04 -10.24
N LEU A 177 -4.40 -0.27 -9.98
CA LEU A 177 -3.62 -1.38 -10.53
C LEU A 177 -3.67 -2.65 -9.66
N HIS A 178 -4.32 -2.58 -8.50
CA HIS A 178 -4.47 -3.71 -7.58
C HIS A 178 -5.90 -4.26 -7.64
N PRO A 179 -6.13 -5.59 -7.52
CA PRO A 179 -7.48 -6.17 -7.55
C PRO A 179 -8.47 -5.53 -6.58
N SER A 180 -8.03 -5.16 -5.36
CA SER A 180 -8.91 -4.45 -4.41
C SER A 180 -9.32 -3.05 -4.89
N GLY A 181 -8.45 -2.36 -5.64
CA GLY A 181 -8.78 -1.09 -6.28
C GLY A 181 -9.72 -1.26 -7.47
N GLU A 182 -9.57 -2.33 -8.25
CA GLU A 182 -10.52 -2.67 -9.31
C GLU A 182 -11.92 -2.96 -8.76
N GLN A 183 -12.02 -3.67 -7.63
CA GLN A 183 -13.28 -3.91 -6.94
C GLN A 183 -13.90 -2.61 -6.40
N LEU A 184 -13.09 -1.73 -5.81
CA LEU A 184 -13.57 -0.42 -5.36
C LEU A 184 -14.04 0.46 -6.53
N ASP A 185 -13.35 0.40 -7.67
CA ASP A 185 -13.73 1.10 -8.90
C ASP A 185 -15.10 0.63 -9.44
N GLN A 186 -15.45 -0.64 -9.28
CA GLN A 186 -16.79 -1.16 -9.60
C GLN A 186 -17.88 -0.55 -8.70
N LEU A 187 -17.52 -0.13 -7.49
CA LEU A 187 -18.36 0.60 -6.53
C LEU A 187 -18.20 2.12 -6.65
N SER A 188 -18.03 2.64 -7.88
CA SER A 188 -17.78 4.06 -8.22
C SER A 188 -16.41 4.64 -7.82
N GLY A 189 -15.54 3.86 -7.19
CA GLY A 189 -14.21 4.27 -6.77
C GLY A 189 -14.16 5.01 -5.42
N LEU A 190 -15.31 5.18 -4.76
CA LEU A 190 -15.44 5.90 -3.49
C LEU A 190 -16.43 5.19 -2.55
N ALA A 191 -15.94 4.81 -1.37
CA ALA A 191 -16.74 4.17 -0.33
C ALA A 191 -16.33 4.66 1.07
N ALA A 192 -17.21 4.51 2.05
CA ALA A 192 -16.98 4.91 3.43
C ALA A 192 -17.67 3.94 4.40
N ILE A 193 -16.96 3.64 5.49
CA ILE A 193 -17.49 2.96 6.67
C ILE A 193 -17.80 4.02 7.72
N LEU A 194 -18.99 3.97 8.30
CA LEU A 194 -19.48 4.96 9.25
C LEU A 194 -19.31 4.51 10.71
N ARG A 195 -19.09 5.47 11.60
CA ARG A 195 -19.01 5.28 13.07
C ARG A 195 -20.36 4.95 13.69
N PHE A 196 -21.41 5.58 13.15
CA PHE A 196 -22.79 5.43 13.60
C PHE A 196 -23.69 5.23 12.38
N PRO A 197 -24.79 4.47 12.54
CA PRO A 197 -25.73 4.26 11.44
C PRO A 197 -26.40 5.57 11.06
N MET A 198 -26.52 5.83 9.76
CA MET A 198 -27.36 6.89 9.22
C MET A 198 -28.48 6.28 8.39
N GLU A 199 -29.63 6.97 8.36
CA GLU A 199 -30.73 6.60 7.46
C GLU A 199 -30.22 6.66 6.01
N GLU A 200 -30.50 5.60 5.25
CA GLU A 200 -30.29 5.63 3.81
C GLU A 200 -31.11 6.77 3.23
N LEU A 201 -30.51 7.51 2.31
CA LEU A 201 -31.27 8.44 1.51
C LEU A 201 -31.89 7.60 0.41
N ASP A 202 -33.22 7.56 0.38
CA ASP A 202 -33.95 6.89 -0.69
C ASP A 202 -33.35 7.27 -2.05
N GLU A 203 -33.14 6.26 -2.91
CA GLU A 203 -32.83 6.42 -4.32
C GLU A 203 -34.05 6.97 -5.08
N GLU A 204 -34.58 8.12 -4.67
CA GLU A 204 -35.58 8.87 -5.45
C GLU A 204 -34.92 10.05 -6.15
N GLU A 205 -34.05 9.72 -7.10
CA GLU A 205 -33.78 10.54 -8.29
C GLU A 205 -33.28 9.55 -9.36
N ASN A 206 -34.19 8.69 -9.83
CA ASN A 206 -34.07 8.09 -11.16
C ASN A 206 -33.72 9.21 -12.13
N ASP A 207 -32.69 9.01 -12.95
CA ASP A 207 -32.32 9.86 -14.07
C ASP A 207 -33.54 10.14 -14.96
N SER A 208 -34.26 11.22 -14.65
CA SER A 208 -35.18 11.90 -15.53
C SER A 208 -34.46 13.13 -16.10
N SER A 209 -33.64 12.85 -17.10
CA SER A 209 -33.14 13.81 -18.09
C SER A 209 -32.63 12.94 -19.24
N GLY A 210 -33.33 12.72 -20.35
CA GLY A 210 -34.18 13.67 -21.06
C GLY A 210 -33.29 14.72 -21.72
N ASP A 211 -32.76 14.38 -22.90
CA ASP A 211 -32.22 15.25 -23.97
C ASP A 211 -31.76 14.26 -25.07
N GLU A 212 -32.47 13.99 -26.17
CA GLU A 212 -32.94 14.90 -27.23
C GLU A 212 -31.91 15.98 -27.59
N ASN A 213 -30.91 15.59 -28.40
CA ASN A 213 -30.64 16.23 -29.69
C ASN A 213 -29.73 15.38 -30.59
#